data_AF-A0A3N1Y6H0-F1
#
_entry.id   AF-A0A3N1Y6H0-F1
#
_cell.length_a   1.000
_cell.length_b   1.000
_cell.length_c   1.000
_cell.angle_alpha   90.00
_cell.angle_beta   90.00
_cell.angle_gamma   90.00
#
_symmetry.space_group_name_H-M   'P 1'
#
loop_
_entity.id
_entity.type
_entity.pdbx_description
1 polymer ?
#
loop_
_entity_poly.entity_id
_entity_poly.type
_entity_poly.pdbx_seq_one_letter_code
_entity_poly.pdbx_strand_id
1 'polypeptide(L)'
;MRTAPALGAVLLLAAAAAAAAPDGAALYGRHCAACHGDDGSGGVGVPLALPDFLATMTDRYLAETVRRGRPGRVMPAFPELSEEEVAAIVAHVRRLGGVPAPRYAPRPARGDAARGARLYARHGAAGEGGRGTGVAFARPRDLPVVPPALANPGFAASVSDEELRATLLRGRRGTPMPAAADLGLSGEDVEDLVAHLRRLGSAAAPRAAGRDEPALLEAESAIGLEETVEAVKRAVVGQNFRLIRVQYLDQGLVPEGTEDRRRVIVYFCNFAFLYEALAIDPRVGLFLPCRVTVVADGDRVRVMAVNPKRLSVLFNNAELDAACARMAEIYRAILEEATL
;
A
#
# COMPACT_ATOMS: atom_id res chain seq x y z
N MET A 1 -10.11 69.75 49.99
CA MET A 1 -10.79 69.33 48.75
C MET A 1 -9.74 68.67 47.86
N ARG A 2 -9.77 67.34 47.72
CA ARG A 2 -8.79 66.54 46.96
C ARG A 2 -9.29 66.38 45.51
N THR A 3 -8.50 66.81 44.53
CA THR A 3 -8.74 66.58 43.10
C THR A 3 -8.07 65.28 42.66
N ALA A 4 -8.85 64.34 42.11
CA ALA A 4 -8.36 63.09 41.53
C ALA A 4 -8.00 63.28 40.04
N PRO A 5 -6.97 62.62 39.51
CA PRO A 5 -6.62 62.69 38.09
C PRO A 5 -7.40 61.66 37.28
N ALA A 6 -7.79 62.04 36.06
CA ALA A 6 -8.43 61.16 35.09
C ALA A 6 -7.39 60.19 34.49
N LEU A 7 -7.57 58.89 34.70
CA LEU A 7 -6.87 57.85 33.95
C LEU A 7 -7.56 57.68 32.58
N GLY A 8 -6.88 58.08 31.52
CA GLY A 8 -7.22 57.69 30.15
C GLY A 8 -6.78 56.25 29.90
N ALA A 9 -7.74 55.37 29.62
CA ALA A 9 -7.46 53.99 29.19
C ALA A 9 -7.09 54.00 27.70
N VAL A 10 -5.83 53.68 27.38
CA VAL A 10 -5.39 53.37 26.02
C VAL A 10 -5.79 51.93 25.71
N LEU A 11 -6.76 51.76 24.81
CA LEU A 11 -7.20 50.47 24.31
C LEU A 11 -6.19 49.98 23.24
N LEU A 12 -5.29 49.08 23.62
CA LEU A 12 -4.45 48.34 22.67
C LEU A 12 -5.31 47.30 21.95
N LEU A 13 -5.75 47.59 20.72
CA LEU A 13 -6.23 46.56 19.81
C LEU A 13 -5.03 45.71 19.35
N ALA A 14 -4.87 44.54 19.96
CA ALA A 14 -4.06 43.48 19.38
C ALA A 14 -4.82 42.89 18.18
N ALA A 15 -4.46 43.31 16.96
CA ALA A 15 -4.89 42.64 15.75
C ALA A 15 -4.19 41.27 15.69
N ALA A 16 -4.92 40.21 16.03
CA ALA A 16 -4.49 38.85 15.74
C ALA A 16 -4.35 38.74 14.22
N ALA A 17 -3.12 38.55 13.73
CA ALA A 17 -2.89 38.23 12.33
C ALA A 17 -3.62 36.90 12.04
N ALA A 18 -4.74 36.98 11.33
CA ALA A 18 -5.41 35.80 10.81
C ALA A 18 -4.43 35.11 9.86
N ALA A 19 -3.93 33.94 10.26
CA ALA A 19 -3.16 33.10 9.37
C ALA A 19 -4.00 32.84 8.11
N ALA A 20 -3.44 33.11 6.92
CA ALA A 20 -4.15 32.90 5.66
C ALA A 20 -4.58 31.43 5.55
N ALA A 21 -5.80 31.18 5.08
CA ALA A 21 -6.30 29.83 4.89
C ALA A 21 -5.40 29.05 3.91
N PRO A 22 -5.20 27.73 4.10
CA PRO A 22 -4.33 26.94 3.23
C PRO A 22 -4.77 27.00 1.76
N ASP A 23 -3.80 27.13 0.85
CA ASP A 23 -4.07 27.10 -0.60
C ASP A 23 -4.19 25.66 -1.09
N GLY A 24 -5.43 25.20 -1.24
CA GLY A 24 -5.74 23.85 -1.71
C GLY A 24 -5.22 23.53 -3.12
N ALA A 25 -5.10 24.52 -4.01
CA ALA A 25 -4.57 24.28 -5.36
C ALA A 25 -3.06 24.06 -5.32
N ALA A 26 -2.33 24.88 -4.55
CA ALA A 26 -0.90 24.69 -4.34
C ALA A 26 -0.58 23.36 -3.63
N LEU A 27 -1.37 22.99 -2.62
CA LEU A 27 -1.25 21.70 -1.94
C LEU A 27 -1.51 20.52 -2.88
N TYR A 28 -2.58 20.59 -3.69
CA TYR A 28 -2.89 19.56 -4.68
C TYR A 28 -1.76 19.39 -5.71
N GLY A 29 -1.23 20.50 -6.24
CA GLY A 29 -0.10 20.48 -7.17
C GLY A 29 1.14 19.79 -6.58
N ARG A 30 1.43 20.00 -5.30
CA ARG A 30 2.58 19.40 -4.61
C ARG A 30 2.41 17.92 -4.30
N HIS A 31 1.21 17.51 -3.88
CA HIS A 31 0.99 16.19 -3.27
C HIS A 31 0.21 15.20 -4.16
N CYS A 32 -0.59 15.68 -5.11
CA CYS A 32 -1.59 14.87 -5.80
C CYS A 32 -1.42 14.85 -7.33
N ALA A 33 -1.08 15.99 -7.94
CA ALA A 33 -1.12 16.17 -9.40
C ALA A 33 -0.18 15.22 -10.16
N ALA A 34 0.98 14.86 -9.59
CA ALA A 34 1.92 13.93 -10.21
C ALA A 34 1.29 12.56 -10.53
N CYS A 35 0.27 12.15 -9.77
CA CYS A 35 -0.46 10.90 -10.01
C CYS A 35 -1.83 11.15 -10.66
N HIS A 36 -2.54 12.18 -10.23
CA HIS A 36 -3.95 12.41 -10.59
C HIS A 36 -4.16 13.45 -11.70
N GLY A 37 -3.09 14.00 -12.27
CA GLY A 37 -3.13 15.07 -13.28
C GLY A 37 -3.37 16.44 -12.65
N ASP A 38 -2.88 17.51 -13.28
CA ASP A 38 -3.06 18.89 -12.79
C ASP A 38 -4.54 19.31 -12.76
N ASP A 39 -5.34 18.78 -13.69
CA ASP A 39 -6.77 19.00 -13.83
C ASP A 39 -7.62 17.89 -13.18
N GLY A 40 -7.01 16.91 -12.52
CA GLY A 40 -7.70 15.76 -11.95
C GLY A 40 -8.20 14.73 -12.98
N SER A 41 -7.70 14.78 -14.22
CA SER A 41 -8.06 13.83 -15.30
C SER A 41 -7.46 12.43 -15.13
N GLY A 42 -6.59 12.22 -14.14
CA GLY A 42 -5.97 10.93 -13.83
C GLY A 42 -4.59 10.76 -14.45
N GLY A 43 -4.13 9.51 -14.57
CA GLY A 43 -2.83 9.17 -15.14
C GLY A 43 -2.25 7.92 -14.50
N VAL A 44 -1.34 8.09 -13.55
CA VAL A 44 -0.89 6.98 -12.68
C VAL A 44 -1.99 6.62 -11.67
N GLY A 45 -2.64 7.63 -11.11
CA GLY A 45 -3.81 7.51 -10.26
C GLY A 45 -5.12 7.57 -11.06
N VAL A 46 -6.22 7.30 -10.36
CA VAL A 46 -7.58 7.41 -10.93
C VAL A 46 -7.96 8.87 -11.19
N PRO A 47 -8.81 9.16 -12.18
CA PRO A 47 -9.35 10.50 -12.37
C PRO A 47 -10.19 10.92 -11.15
N LEU A 48 -9.94 12.12 -10.63
CA LEU A 48 -10.62 12.70 -9.48
C LEU A 48 -11.71 13.70 -9.88
N ALA A 49 -11.59 14.30 -11.07
CA ALA A 49 -12.53 15.30 -11.58
C ALA A 49 -13.79 14.71 -12.25
N LEU A 50 -14.04 13.39 -12.09
CA LEU A 50 -15.23 12.76 -12.65
C LEU A 50 -16.50 13.24 -11.92
N PRO A 51 -17.47 13.87 -12.63
CA PRO A 51 -18.68 14.40 -11.99
C PRO A 51 -19.49 13.34 -11.23
N ASP A 52 -19.67 12.14 -11.81
CA ASP A 52 -20.47 11.08 -11.18
C ASP A 52 -19.78 10.48 -9.94
N PHE A 53 -18.44 10.46 -9.90
CA PHE A 53 -17.67 10.09 -8.71
C PHE A 53 -17.87 11.13 -7.60
N LEU A 54 -17.71 12.41 -7.91
CA LEU A 54 -17.88 13.48 -6.92
C LEU A 54 -19.33 13.60 -6.47
N ALA A 55 -20.31 13.34 -7.33
CA ALA A 55 -21.73 13.34 -6.99
C ALA A 55 -22.14 12.24 -6.00
N THR A 56 -21.30 11.22 -5.79
CA THR A 56 -21.61 10.06 -4.93
C THR A 56 -20.72 9.93 -3.71
N MET A 57 -19.59 10.65 -3.66
CA MET A 57 -18.64 10.61 -2.55
C MET A 57 -18.72 11.89 -1.73
N THR A 58 -18.77 11.79 -0.40
CA THR A 58 -18.79 12.94 0.51
C THR A 58 -17.40 13.54 0.72
N ASP A 59 -17.32 14.75 1.27
CA ASP A 59 -16.04 15.37 1.65
C ASP A 59 -15.31 14.54 2.70
N ARG A 60 -16.06 13.91 3.61
CA ARG A 60 -15.51 12.97 4.59
C ARG A 60 -14.80 11.80 3.90
N TYR A 61 -15.39 11.18 2.88
CA TYR A 61 -14.72 10.09 2.15
C TYR A 61 -13.41 10.56 1.51
N LEU A 62 -13.40 11.75 0.90
CA LEU A 62 -12.19 12.30 0.28
C LEU A 62 -11.12 12.60 1.33
N ALA A 63 -11.48 13.26 2.44
CA ALA A 63 -10.56 13.55 3.54
C ALA A 63 -9.99 12.26 4.16
N GLU A 64 -10.83 11.28 4.48
CA GLU A 64 -10.39 9.99 5.02
C GLU A 64 -9.50 9.22 4.02
N THR A 65 -9.77 9.35 2.72
CA THR A 65 -8.92 8.75 1.68
C THR A 65 -7.53 9.39 1.64
N VAL A 66 -7.43 10.71 1.79
CA VAL A 66 -6.13 11.41 1.92
C VAL A 66 -5.41 10.99 3.21
N ARG A 67 -6.14 10.93 4.33
CA ARG A 67 -5.59 10.55 5.64
C ARG A 67 -5.07 9.12 5.71
N ARG A 68 -5.79 8.17 5.12
CA ARG A 68 -5.50 6.74 5.23
C ARG A 68 -4.75 6.17 4.04
N GLY A 69 -4.78 6.88 2.91
CA GLY A 69 -4.32 6.34 1.63
C GLY A 69 -5.06 5.06 1.25
N ARG A 70 -4.35 4.22 0.51
CA ARG A 70 -4.76 2.86 0.15
C ARG A 70 -3.62 1.90 0.48
N PRO A 71 -3.56 1.35 1.71
CA PRO A 71 -2.51 0.41 2.11
C PRO A 71 -2.35 -0.71 1.07
N GLY A 72 -1.12 -0.98 0.64
CA GLY A 72 -0.79 -1.98 -0.39
C GLY A 72 -0.95 -1.50 -1.82
N ARG A 73 -1.30 -0.22 -2.03
CA ARG A 73 -1.40 0.42 -3.34
C ARG A 73 -0.50 1.65 -3.39
N VAL A 74 -0.34 2.22 -4.59
CA VAL A 74 0.51 3.39 -4.82
C VAL A 74 0.04 4.67 -4.12
N MET A 75 -1.25 4.78 -3.75
CA MET A 75 -1.77 5.97 -3.09
C MET A 75 -1.38 6.00 -1.60
N PRO A 76 -0.46 6.89 -1.18
CA PRO A 76 0.03 6.94 0.20
C PRO A 76 -1.00 7.59 1.13
N ALA A 77 -0.75 7.46 2.43
CA ALA A 77 -1.39 8.27 3.46
C ALA A 77 -0.62 9.59 3.63
N PHE A 78 -1.31 10.66 3.98
CA PHE A 78 -0.73 11.98 4.27
C PHE A 78 -1.00 12.40 5.73
N PRO A 79 -0.37 11.73 6.72
CA PRO A 79 -0.55 12.08 8.15
C PRO A 79 0.06 13.44 8.52
N GLU A 80 0.98 13.96 7.72
CA GLU A 80 1.69 15.22 7.95
C GLU A 80 0.85 16.47 7.68
N LEU A 81 -0.20 16.36 6.86
CA LEU A 81 -1.07 17.48 6.53
C LEU A 81 -1.99 17.85 7.70
N SER A 82 -2.32 19.13 7.90
CA SER A 82 -3.32 19.54 8.89
C SER A 82 -4.75 19.24 8.41
N GLU A 83 -5.74 19.28 9.32
CA GLU A 83 -7.15 19.11 8.93
C GLU A 83 -7.60 20.20 7.95
N GLU A 84 -7.12 21.43 8.15
CA GLU A 84 -7.39 22.58 7.28
C GLU A 84 -6.75 22.40 5.90
N GLU A 85 -5.54 21.84 5.84
CA GLU A 85 -4.86 21.54 4.57
C GLU A 85 -5.59 20.44 3.79
N VAL A 86 -6.01 19.36 4.47
CA VAL A 86 -6.82 18.30 3.85
C VAL A 86 -8.15 18.86 3.36
N ALA A 87 -8.84 19.69 4.16
CA ALA A 87 -10.08 20.33 3.75
C ALA A 87 -9.88 21.25 2.53
N ALA A 88 -8.77 21.98 2.46
CA ALA A 88 -8.44 22.82 1.31
C ALA A 88 -8.20 21.99 0.04
N ILE A 89 -7.49 20.87 0.13
CA ILE A 89 -7.30 19.92 -0.98
C ILE A 89 -8.66 19.36 -1.43
N VAL A 90 -9.52 18.92 -0.50
CA VAL A 90 -10.86 18.41 -0.83
C VAL A 90 -11.69 19.48 -1.55
N ALA A 91 -11.68 20.71 -1.07
CA ALA A 91 -12.35 21.83 -1.72
C ALA A 91 -11.80 22.09 -3.13
N HIS A 92 -10.50 21.91 -3.36
CA HIS A 92 -9.91 22.02 -4.70
C HIS A 92 -10.39 20.90 -5.63
N VAL A 93 -10.38 19.64 -5.18
CA VAL A 93 -10.90 18.49 -5.94
C VAL A 93 -12.37 18.68 -6.33
N ARG A 94 -13.20 19.26 -5.45
CA ARG A 94 -14.59 19.63 -5.77
C ARG A 94 -14.68 20.66 -6.89
N ARG A 95 -13.81 21.67 -6.87
CA ARG A 95 -13.78 22.70 -7.93
C ARG A 95 -13.39 22.10 -9.28
N LEU A 96 -12.44 21.17 -9.31
CA LEU A 96 -12.03 20.50 -10.56
C LEU A 96 -13.21 19.81 -11.27
N GLY A 97 -14.08 19.13 -10.51
CA GLY A 97 -15.23 18.45 -11.11
C GLY A 97 -16.52 19.29 -11.19
N GLY A 98 -16.57 20.45 -10.54
CA GLY A 98 -17.73 21.36 -10.60
C GLY A 98 -19.02 20.81 -9.95
N VAL A 99 -18.92 19.80 -9.08
CA VAL A 99 -20.07 19.15 -8.42
C VAL A 99 -20.06 19.42 -6.91
N PRO A 100 -21.19 19.86 -6.31
CA PRO A 100 -21.27 20.05 -4.87
C PRO A 100 -21.17 18.71 -4.12
N ALA A 101 -20.67 18.75 -2.89
CA ALA A 101 -20.58 17.56 -2.05
C ALA A 101 -21.98 17.00 -1.74
N PRO A 102 -22.23 15.69 -1.93
CA PRO A 102 -23.45 15.06 -1.49
C PRO A 102 -23.51 15.02 0.05
N ARG A 103 -24.73 14.99 0.58
CA ARG A 103 -25.00 14.80 2.01
C ARG A 103 -25.90 13.59 2.18
N TYR A 104 -25.47 12.65 3.02
CA TYR A 104 -26.22 11.43 3.31
C TYR A 104 -26.48 11.32 4.81
N ALA A 105 -27.70 10.90 5.17
CA ALA A 105 -27.97 10.44 6.52
C ALA A 105 -27.37 9.03 6.70
N PRO A 106 -26.64 8.72 7.78
CA PRO A 106 -26.08 7.40 7.99
C PRO A 106 -27.17 6.32 7.99
N ARG A 107 -27.05 5.34 7.10
CA ARG A 107 -27.95 4.18 7.05
C ARG A 107 -27.15 2.89 6.85
N PRO A 108 -27.09 2.02 7.88
CA PRO A 108 -26.42 0.74 7.78
C PRO A 108 -26.99 -0.13 6.66
N ALA A 109 -26.14 -0.94 6.04
CA ALA A 109 -26.52 -2.01 5.13
C ALA A 109 -27.45 -3.01 5.84
N ARG A 110 -28.56 -3.39 5.19
CA ARG A 110 -29.54 -4.35 5.74
C ARG A 110 -29.76 -5.58 4.85
N GLY A 111 -29.00 -5.71 3.77
CA GLY A 111 -29.13 -6.82 2.82
C GLY A 111 -28.48 -8.13 3.29
N ASP A 112 -28.79 -9.20 2.56
CA ASP A 112 -28.19 -10.53 2.68
C ASP A 112 -26.82 -10.55 1.97
N ALA A 113 -25.75 -10.56 2.76
CA ALA A 113 -24.37 -10.62 2.26
C ALA A 113 -24.04 -11.88 1.45
N ALA A 114 -24.75 -13.00 1.66
CA ALA A 114 -24.56 -14.23 0.89
C ALA A 114 -25.22 -14.16 -0.49
N ARG A 115 -26.43 -13.55 -0.59
CA ARG A 115 -27.01 -13.17 -1.89
C ARG A 115 -26.10 -12.16 -2.60
N GLY A 116 -25.61 -11.16 -1.88
CA GLY A 116 -24.67 -10.16 -2.38
C GLY A 116 -23.40 -10.75 -2.94
N ALA A 117 -22.81 -11.77 -2.29
CA ALA A 117 -21.64 -12.47 -2.79
C ALA A 117 -21.89 -13.14 -4.15
N ARG A 118 -23.07 -13.74 -4.34
CA ARG A 118 -23.45 -14.37 -5.62
C ARG A 118 -23.66 -13.35 -6.72
N LEU A 119 -24.26 -12.20 -6.40
CA LEU A 119 -24.43 -11.08 -7.32
C LEU A 119 -23.07 -10.48 -7.72
N TYR A 120 -22.21 -10.28 -6.73
CA TYR A 120 -20.87 -9.76 -6.92
C TYR A 120 -20.01 -10.67 -7.81
N ALA A 121 -20.05 -11.99 -7.60
CA ALA A 121 -19.34 -12.94 -8.45
C ALA A 121 -19.78 -12.90 -9.93
N ARG A 122 -21.05 -12.59 -10.20
CA ARG A 122 -21.59 -12.51 -11.56
C ARG A 122 -21.31 -11.18 -12.25
N HIS A 123 -21.39 -10.07 -11.53
CA HIS A 123 -21.41 -8.72 -12.13
C HIS A 123 -20.25 -7.81 -11.69
N GLY A 124 -19.56 -8.16 -10.61
CA GLY A 124 -18.59 -7.31 -9.92
C GLY A 124 -17.18 -7.89 -9.77
N ALA A 125 -16.94 -9.15 -10.16
CA ALA A 125 -15.63 -9.81 -10.00
C ALA A 125 -14.48 -9.07 -10.71
N ALA A 126 -14.76 -8.41 -11.84
CA ALA A 126 -13.78 -7.56 -12.53
C ALA A 126 -13.42 -6.27 -11.73
N GLY A 127 -14.24 -5.92 -10.73
CA GLY A 127 -14.11 -4.74 -9.86
C GLY A 127 -13.34 -4.98 -8.57
N GLU A 128 -12.81 -6.18 -8.30
CA GLU A 128 -11.99 -6.46 -7.11
C GLU A 128 -10.69 -5.64 -7.06
N GLY A 129 -10.30 -5.06 -8.20
CA GLY A 129 -9.01 -4.43 -8.42
C GLY A 129 -7.91 -5.49 -8.43
N GLY A 130 -7.52 -6.01 -9.60
CA GLY A 130 -6.65 -7.19 -9.67
C GLY A 130 -5.17 -7.05 -9.31
N ARG A 131 -4.67 -7.56 -8.20
CA ARG A 131 -3.23 -7.77 -7.89
C ARG A 131 -2.23 -6.58 -7.95
N GLY A 132 -1.26 -6.61 -7.04
CA GLY A 132 -0.09 -5.72 -6.93
C GLY A 132 -0.38 -4.26 -6.61
N THR A 133 0.63 -3.40 -6.68
CA THR A 133 0.52 -1.98 -6.26
C THR A 133 -0.38 -1.11 -7.15
N GLY A 134 -0.76 -1.59 -8.34
CA GLY A 134 -1.60 -0.88 -9.30
C GLY A 134 -0.86 0.03 -10.30
N VAL A 135 0.49 -0.02 -10.34
CA VAL A 135 1.31 0.68 -11.35
C VAL A 135 1.77 -0.25 -12.49
N ALA A 136 2.43 0.31 -13.52
CA ALA A 136 2.65 -0.27 -14.85
C ALA A 136 3.30 -1.68 -14.95
N PHE A 137 3.92 -2.19 -13.89
CA PHE A 137 4.44 -3.57 -13.84
C PHE A 137 3.46 -4.59 -13.22
N ALA A 138 2.47 -4.09 -12.46
CA ALA A 138 1.50 -4.92 -11.75
C ALA A 138 0.23 -5.21 -12.56
N ARG A 139 -0.10 -4.39 -13.58
CA ARG A 139 -1.28 -4.58 -14.44
C ARG A 139 -1.12 -4.06 -15.87
N PRO A 140 -1.74 -4.74 -16.86
CA PRO A 140 -2.10 -4.14 -18.14
C PRO A 140 -3.02 -2.91 -17.94
N ARG A 141 -2.85 -1.88 -18.77
CA ARG A 141 -3.71 -0.67 -18.80
C ARG A 141 -4.72 -0.74 -19.95
N ASP A 142 -5.48 -1.81 -19.98
CA ASP A 142 -6.51 -2.08 -20.99
C ASP A 142 -7.82 -1.31 -20.72
N LEU A 143 -8.09 -0.94 -19.45
CA LEU A 143 -9.24 -0.13 -19.07
C LEU A 143 -8.91 1.38 -19.00
N PRO A 144 -9.83 2.26 -19.46
CA PRO A 144 -9.68 3.71 -19.33
C PRO A 144 -9.58 4.18 -17.87
N VAL A 145 -10.27 3.49 -16.96
CA VAL A 145 -10.23 3.75 -15.51
C VAL A 145 -10.17 2.42 -14.79
N VAL A 146 -9.14 2.24 -13.96
CA VAL A 146 -8.93 1.02 -13.19
C VAL A 146 -9.88 0.99 -12.00
N PRO A 147 -10.62 -0.11 -11.77
CA PRO A 147 -11.52 -0.23 -10.62
C PRO A 147 -10.74 -0.16 -9.30
N PRO A 148 -11.30 0.50 -8.26
CA PRO A 148 -10.67 0.54 -6.95
C PRO A 148 -10.59 -0.86 -6.35
N ALA A 149 -9.58 -1.12 -5.54
CA ALA A 149 -9.52 -2.36 -4.77
C ALA A 149 -10.59 -2.33 -3.66
N LEU A 150 -11.76 -2.92 -3.91
CA LEU A 150 -12.92 -2.85 -3.02
C LEU A 150 -12.70 -3.56 -1.68
N ALA A 151 -11.79 -4.54 -1.64
CA ALA A 151 -11.34 -5.18 -0.41
C ALA A 151 -10.28 -4.36 0.35
N ASN A 152 -9.81 -3.22 -0.16
CA ASN A 152 -8.73 -2.49 0.50
C ASN A 152 -9.16 -1.92 1.86
N PRO A 153 -8.39 -2.10 2.94
CA PRO A 153 -8.78 -1.64 4.28
C PRO A 153 -8.88 -0.11 4.37
N GLY A 154 -8.04 0.63 3.64
CA GLY A 154 -8.15 2.09 3.54
C GLY A 154 -9.45 2.51 2.86
N PHE A 155 -9.84 1.83 1.78
CA PHE A 155 -11.13 2.07 1.10
C PHE A 155 -12.31 1.74 2.01
N ALA A 156 -12.32 0.55 2.62
CA ALA A 156 -13.39 0.09 3.50
C ALA A 156 -13.60 1.03 4.70
N ALA A 157 -12.52 1.55 5.29
CA ALA A 157 -12.58 2.53 6.38
C ALA A 157 -13.03 3.92 5.90
N SER A 158 -12.73 4.30 4.65
CA SER A 158 -13.08 5.61 4.11
C SER A 158 -14.53 5.70 3.64
N VAL A 159 -15.08 4.64 3.05
CA VAL A 159 -16.41 4.67 2.39
C VAL A 159 -17.55 4.34 3.35
N SER A 160 -18.70 5.00 3.21
CA SER A 160 -19.96 4.74 3.93
C SER A 160 -20.95 3.91 3.11
N ASP A 161 -21.96 3.34 3.77
CA ASP A 161 -22.96 2.47 3.11
C ASP A 161 -23.78 3.24 2.08
N GLU A 162 -24.10 4.51 2.39
CA GLU A 162 -24.80 5.38 1.45
C GLU A 162 -23.95 5.76 0.25
N GLU A 163 -22.63 5.94 0.41
CA GLU A 163 -21.73 6.20 -0.72
C GLU A 163 -21.61 4.97 -1.63
N LEU A 164 -21.49 3.77 -1.05
CA LEU A 164 -21.52 2.51 -1.81
C LEU A 164 -22.84 2.35 -2.58
N ARG A 165 -23.96 2.56 -1.90
CA ARG A 165 -25.30 2.47 -2.48
C ARG A 165 -25.52 3.48 -3.59
N ALA A 166 -25.19 4.74 -3.35
CA ALA A 166 -25.33 5.81 -4.34
C ALA A 166 -24.47 5.51 -5.58
N THR A 167 -23.27 4.97 -5.38
CA THR A 167 -22.41 4.55 -6.50
C THR A 167 -23.04 3.40 -7.30
N LEU A 168 -23.54 2.36 -6.63
CA LEU A 168 -24.19 1.23 -7.31
C LEU A 168 -25.46 1.64 -8.06
N LEU A 169 -26.27 2.53 -7.48
CA LEU A 169 -27.50 3.00 -8.10
C LEU A 169 -27.25 3.91 -9.31
N ARG A 170 -26.22 4.75 -9.27
CA ARG A 170 -25.94 5.72 -10.33
C ARG A 170 -24.96 5.22 -11.39
N GLY A 171 -24.14 4.22 -11.06
CA GLY A 171 -22.98 3.87 -11.87
C GLY A 171 -22.00 5.05 -11.98
N ARG A 172 -21.10 4.98 -12.96
CA ARG A 172 -20.15 6.06 -13.28
C ARG A 172 -19.98 6.17 -14.79
N ARG A 173 -20.54 7.21 -15.41
CA ARG A 173 -20.35 7.48 -16.84
C ARG A 173 -18.88 7.74 -17.15
N GLY A 174 -18.45 7.32 -18.34
CA GLY A 174 -17.05 7.39 -18.76
C GLY A 174 -16.16 6.31 -18.11
N THR A 175 -16.75 5.37 -17.37
CA THR A 175 -16.07 4.20 -16.82
C THR A 175 -16.84 2.92 -17.16
N PRO A 176 -16.20 1.74 -17.06
CA PRO A 176 -16.90 0.46 -17.19
C PRO A 176 -17.86 0.10 -16.03
N MET A 177 -18.15 1.01 -15.09
CA MET A 177 -19.03 0.76 -13.94
C MET A 177 -20.48 1.20 -14.26
N PRO A 178 -21.37 0.29 -14.70
CA PRO A 178 -22.76 0.63 -15.02
C PRO A 178 -23.60 0.89 -13.76
N ALA A 179 -24.79 1.44 -13.94
CA ALA A 179 -25.77 1.48 -12.87
C ALA A 179 -26.36 0.08 -12.62
N ALA A 180 -26.78 -0.19 -11.38
CA ALA A 180 -27.42 -1.46 -11.01
C ALA A 180 -28.65 -1.77 -11.88
N ALA A 181 -29.43 -0.74 -12.23
CA ALA A 181 -30.59 -0.88 -13.11
C ALA A 181 -30.23 -1.39 -14.52
N ASP A 182 -29.08 -0.97 -15.07
CA ASP A 182 -28.60 -1.41 -16.38
C ASP A 182 -28.22 -2.90 -16.39
N LEU A 183 -27.95 -3.46 -15.20
CA LEU A 183 -27.68 -4.88 -14.97
C LEU A 183 -28.94 -5.67 -14.59
N GLY A 184 -30.12 -5.04 -14.59
CA GLY A 184 -31.38 -5.65 -14.16
C GLY A 184 -31.47 -5.92 -12.66
N LEU A 185 -30.66 -5.23 -11.84
CA LEU A 185 -30.63 -5.41 -10.40
C LEU A 185 -31.65 -4.50 -9.70
N SER A 186 -32.36 -5.06 -8.73
CA SER A 186 -33.34 -4.35 -7.92
C SER A 186 -32.70 -3.54 -6.79
N GLY A 187 -33.47 -2.69 -6.12
CA GLY A 187 -33.01 -1.99 -4.92
C GLY A 187 -32.62 -2.93 -3.78
N GLU A 188 -33.27 -4.09 -3.67
CA GLU A 188 -32.91 -5.14 -2.71
C GLU A 188 -31.55 -5.77 -3.06
N ASP A 189 -31.31 -6.07 -4.33
CA ASP A 189 -30.02 -6.60 -4.79
C ASP A 189 -28.87 -5.62 -4.53
N VAL A 190 -29.13 -4.31 -4.58
CA VAL A 190 -28.16 -3.28 -4.19
C VAL A 190 -27.85 -3.34 -2.69
N GLU A 191 -28.85 -3.50 -1.82
CA GLU A 191 -28.61 -3.64 -0.37
C GLU A 191 -27.76 -4.88 -0.06
N ASP A 192 -28.03 -5.98 -0.75
CA ASP A 192 -27.27 -7.23 -0.63
C ASP A 192 -25.82 -7.06 -1.06
N LEU A 193 -25.59 -6.37 -2.19
CA LEU A 193 -24.25 -6.02 -2.66
C LEU A 193 -23.50 -5.13 -1.65
N VAL A 194 -24.16 -4.10 -1.08
CA VAL A 194 -23.53 -3.26 -0.04
C VAL A 194 -23.17 -4.10 1.19
N ALA A 195 -24.05 -5.00 1.64
CA ALA A 195 -23.78 -5.90 2.76
C ALA A 195 -22.59 -6.83 2.47
N HIS A 196 -22.47 -7.34 1.25
CA HIS A 196 -21.33 -8.15 0.83
C HIS A 196 -20.02 -7.34 0.80
N LEU A 197 -20.02 -6.14 0.20
CA LEU A 197 -18.84 -5.28 0.11
C LEU A 197 -18.28 -4.91 1.48
N ARG A 198 -19.15 -4.77 2.49
CA ARG A 198 -18.72 -4.59 3.88
C ARG A 198 -18.00 -5.79 4.47
N ARG A 199 -18.52 -6.99 4.22
CA ARG A 199 -17.87 -8.22 4.64
C ARG A 199 -16.51 -8.39 3.95
N LEU A 200 -16.43 -8.04 2.66
CA LEU A 200 -15.20 -8.08 1.88
C LEU A 200 -14.11 -7.16 2.47
N GLY A 201 -14.48 -5.92 2.83
CA GLY A 201 -13.56 -4.97 3.46
C GLY A 201 -13.10 -5.38 4.87
N SER A 202 -13.98 -5.98 5.68
CA SER A 202 -13.64 -6.43 7.04
C SER A 202 -12.69 -7.65 7.06
N ALA A 203 -12.71 -8.49 6.02
CA ALA A 203 -11.82 -9.64 5.90
C ALA A 203 -10.36 -9.24 5.59
N ALA A 204 -10.14 -8.02 5.11
CA ALA A 204 -8.85 -7.52 4.61
C ALA A 204 -8.11 -6.59 5.60
N ALA A 205 -8.49 -6.60 6.89
CA ALA A 205 -7.76 -5.87 7.92
C ALA A 205 -6.27 -6.24 7.85
N PRO A 206 -5.35 -5.26 7.84
CA PRO A 206 -3.93 -5.54 7.72
C PRO A 206 -3.51 -6.28 8.99
N ARG A 207 -3.24 -7.59 8.88
CA ARG A 207 -2.45 -8.25 9.91
C ARG A 207 -1.09 -7.58 9.83
N ALA A 208 -0.68 -6.93 10.92
CA ALA A 208 0.70 -6.54 11.13
C ALA A 208 1.58 -7.80 11.34
N ALA A 209 1.46 -8.79 10.45
CA ALA A 209 2.32 -9.95 10.42
C ALA A 209 3.73 -9.45 10.11
N GLY A 210 4.69 -9.72 10.98
CA GLY A 210 6.08 -9.32 10.79
C GLY A 210 6.62 -8.27 11.77
N ARG A 211 5.78 -7.63 12.61
CA ARG A 211 6.30 -6.74 13.67
C ARG A 211 7.06 -7.48 14.78
N ASP A 212 6.66 -8.72 15.04
CA ASP A 212 7.27 -9.56 16.08
C ASP A 212 8.24 -10.61 15.51
N GLU A 213 8.39 -10.66 14.17
CA GLU A 213 9.36 -11.54 13.52
C GLU A 213 10.79 -10.97 13.64
N PRO A 214 11.81 -11.82 13.82
CA PRO A 214 13.19 -11.36 13.88
C PRO A 214 13.61 -10.74 12.55
N ALA A 215 14.48 -9.72 12.60
CA ALA A 215 14.94 -9.03 11.39
C ALA A 215 15.86 -9.91 10.53
N LEU A 216 16.53 -10.87 11.16
CA LEU A 216 17.45 -11.79 10.54
C LEU A 216 17.01 -13.22 10.81
N LEU A 217 17.22 -14.09 9.83
CA LEU A 217 17.25 -15.53 10.01
C LEU A 217 18.72 -15.90 10.18
N GLU A 218 19.05 -16.62 11.24
CA GLU A 218 20.43 -16.96 11.58
C GLU A 218 20.51 -18.41 12.05
N ALA A 219 21.59 -19.08 11.66
CA ALA A 219 21.93 -20.42 12.11
C ALA A 219 23.45 -20.52 12.32
N GLU A 220 23.87 -21.36 13.26
CA GLU A 220 25.28 -21.66 13.52
C GLU A 220 25.65 -22.97 12.83
N SER A 221 26.72 -22.96 12.05
CA SER A 221 27.20 -24.13 11.32
C SER A 221 28.13 -24.98 12.18
N ALA A 222 27.93 -26.30 12.14
CA ALA A 222 28.78 -27.27 12.83
C ALA A 222 30.11 -27.55 12.09
N ILE A 223 30.26 -27.04 10.86
CA ILE A 223 31.37 -27.29 9.96
C ILE A 223 32.15 -25.99 9.66
N GLY A 224 33.33 -26.15 9.06
CA GLY A 224 34.22 -25.02 8.74
C GLY A 224 33.66 -24.12 7.64
N LEU A 225 34.12 -22.86 7.61
CA LEU A 225 33.59 -21.80 6.73
C LEU A 225 33.48 -22.21 5.26
N GLU A 226 34.55 -22.78 4.69
CA GLU A 226 34.58 -23.17 3.28
C GLU A 226 33.55 -24.28 2.99
N GLU A 227 33.41 -25.23 3.90
CA GLU A 227 32.46 -26.33 3.79
C GLU A 227 31.01 -25.83 3.94
N THR A 228 30.77 -24.91 4.88
CA THR A 228 29.47 -24.22 5.04
C THR A 228 29.09 -23.46 3.77
N VAL A 229 30.02 -22.74 3.13
CA VAL A 229 29.75 -22.00 1.89
C VAL A 229 29.35 -22.97 0.77
N GLU A 230 30.03 -24.11 0.65
CA GLU A 230 29.65 -25.15 -0.32
C GLU A 230 28.30 -25.81 0.01
N ALA A 231 28.00 -26.00 1.30
CA ALA A 231 26.70 -26.50 1.75
C ALA A 231 25.57 -25.51 1.41
N VAL A 232 25.75 -24.22 1.65
CA VAL A 232 24.79 -23.16 1.24
C VAL A 232 24.57 -23.21 -0.27
N LYS A 233 25.63 -23.33 -1.07
CA LYS A 233 25.51 -23.42 -2.53
C LYS A 233 24.65 -24.61 -2.97
N ARG A 234 24.85 -25.78 -2.35
CA ARG A 234 24.06 -26.99 -2.63
C ARG A 234 22.60 -26.82 -2.20
N ALA A 235 22.35 -26.34 -0.98
CA ALA A 235 21.00 -26.12 -0.45
C ALA A 235 20.20 -25.12 -1.31
N VAL A 236 20.84 -24.03 -1.74
CA VAL A 236 20.25 -23.06 -2.69
C VAL A 236 19.79 -23.75 -3.98
N VAL A 237 20.65 -24.57 -4.59
CA VAL A 237 20.29 -25.31 -5.81
C VAL A 237 19.20 -26.34 -5.54
N GLY A 238 19.24 -27.02 -4.39
CA GLY A 238 18.21 -27.96 -3.93
C GLY A 238 16.82 -27.32 -3.80
N GLN A 239 16.76 -26.04 -3.42
CA GLN A 239 15.53 -25.24 -3.39
C GLN A 239 15.12 -24.67 -4.77
N ASN A 240 15.75 -25.14 -5.85
CA ASN A 240 15.49 -24.68 -7.22
C ASN A 240 15.80 -23.19 -7.45
N PHE A 241 16.86 -22.69 -6.80
CA PHE A 241 17.43 -21.38 -7.10
C PHE A 241 18.70 -21.53 -7.93
N ARG A 242 18.96 -20.54 -8.78
CA ARG A 242 20.21 -20.43 -9.52
C ARG A 242 21.20 -19.60 -8.73
N LEU A 243 22.41 -20.13 -8.56
CA LEU A 243 23.54 -19.35 -8.05
C LEU A 243 23.90 -18.24 -9.04
N ILE A 244 24.02 -17.02 -8.55
CA ILE A 244 24.36 -15.84 -9.35
C ILE A 244 25.85 -15.52 -9.20
N ARG A 245 26.31 -15.35 -7.96
CA ARG A 245 27.73 -15.10 -7.65
C ARG A 245 28.03 -15.42 -6.20
N VAL A 246 29.29 -15.68 -5.91
CA VAL A 246 29.85 -15.79 -4.55
C VAL A 246 31.00 -14.80 -4.46
N GLN A 247 31.08 -14.04 -3.38
CA GLN A 247 32.14 -13.06 -3.19
C GLN A 247 32.46 -12.84 -1.72
N TYR A 248 33.64 -12.28 -1.45
CA TYR A 248 33.93 -11.73 -0.13
C TYR A 248 33.20 -10.39 0.07
N LEU A 249 32.97 -10.03 1.34
CA LEU A 249 32.25 -8.81 1.70
C LEU A 249 32.93 -7.54 1.17
N ASP A 250 34.26 -7.51 1.21
CA ASP A 250 35.11 -6.40 0.80
C ASP A 250 35.75 -6.60 -0.59
N GLN A 251 35.33 -7.63 -1.33
CA GLN A 251 35.86 -7.91 -2.66
C GLN A 251 35.64 -6.72 -3.60
N GLY A 252 36.72 -6.21 -4.18
CA GLY A 252 36.73 -5.01 -5.02
C GLY A 252 36.67 -3.68 -4.26
N LEU A 253 36.60 -3.70 -2.92
CA LEU A 253 36.74 -2.53 -2.04
C LEU A 253 38.15 -2.42 -1.45
N VAL A 254 38.93 -3.50 -1.49
CA VAL A 254 40.32 -3.58 -1.03
C VAL A 254 41.23 -4.11 -2.15
N PRO A 255 42.56 -3.94 -2.06
CA PRO A 255 43.49 -4.52 -3.02
C PRO A 255 43.31 -6.03 -3.17
N GLU A 256 43.46 -6.53 -4.39
CA GLU A 256 43.32 -7.95 -4.70
C GLU A 256 44.28 -8.80 -3.85
N GLY A 257 43.76 -9.85 -3.24
CA GLY A 257 44.50 -10.75 -2.33
C GLY A 257 44.50 -10.31 -0.87
N THR A 258 43.92 -9.15 -0.54
CA THR A 258 43.81 -8.64 0.84
C THR A 258 42.40 -8.71 1.43
N GLU A 259 41.46 -9.32 0.69
CA GLU A 259 40.06 -9.47 1.10
C GLU A 259 39.89 -10.31 2.38
N ASP A 260 38.94 -9.93 3.24
CA ASP A 260 38.56 -10.72 4.41
C ASP A 260 37.78 -11.97 3.99
N ARG A 261 38.52 -13.06 3.77
CA ARG A 261 37.98 -14.37 3.41
C ARG A 261 37.06 -14.98 4.46
N ARG A 262 36.97 -14.41 5.67
CA ARG A 262 36.08 -14.89 6.74
C ARG A 262 34.63 -14.44 6.55
N ARG A 263 34.34 -13.57 5.57
CA ARG A 263 33.01 -13.00 5.33
C ARG A 263 32.62 -13.21 3.88
N VAL A 264 31.78 -14.20 3.63
CA VAL A 264 31.39 -14.64 2.30
C VAL A 264 29.91 -14.36 2.06
N ILE A 265 29.56 -13.83 0.89
CA ILE A 265 28.17 -13.61 0.48
C ILE A 265 27.87 -14.51 -0.71
N VAL A 266 26.81 -15.32 -0.57
CA VAL A 266 26.26 -16.17 -1.63
C VAL A 266 25.00 -15.52 -2.17
N TYR A 267 25.04 -15.09 -3.44
CA TYR A 267 23.91 -14.50 -4.14
C TYR A 267 23.24 -15.52 -5.05
N PHE A 268 21.92 -15.55 -5.03
CA PHE A 268 21.12 -16.51 -5.78
C PHE A 268 19.74 -15.95 -6.15
N CYS A 269 19.07 -16.58 -7.10
CA CYS A 269 17.77 -16.13 -7.56
C CYS A 269 16.91 -17.27 -8.11
N ASN A 270 15.61 -17.18 -7.90
CA ASN A 270 14.61 -17.95 -8.63
C ASN A 270 13.83 -16.95 -9.49
N PHE A 271 13.99 -17.04 -10.81
CA PHE A 271 13.41 -16.05 -11.72
C PHE A 271 11.88 -16.08 -11.74
N ALA A 272 11.25 -17.26 -11.55
CA ALA A 272 9.80 -17.35 -11.50
C ALA A 272 9.24 -16.63 -10.27
N PHE A 273 9.83 -16.87 -9.09
CA PHE A 273 9.49 -16.16 -7.86
C PHE A 273 9.78 -14.65 -7.97
N LEU A 274 10.91 -14.29 -8.58
CA LEU A 274 11.27 -12.89 -8.84
C LEU A 274 10.20 -12.16 -9.65
N TYR A 275 9.78 -12.74 -10.78
CA TYR A 275 8.74 -12.13 -11.62
C TYR A 275 7.40 -12.03 -10.89
N GLU A 276 7.01 -13.05 -10.11
CA GLU A 276 5.81 -13.01 -9.28
C GLU A 276 5.86 -11.87 -8.25
N ALA A 277 6.97 -11.74 -7.52
CA ALA A 277 7.13 -10.74 -6.48
C ALA A 277 7.19 -9.31 -7.04
N LEU A 278 7.90 -9.09 -8.15
CA LEU A 278 7.99 -7.78 -8.82
C LEU A 278 6.65 -7.34 -9.42
N ALA A 279 5.83 -8.30 -9.87
CA ALA A 279 4.46 -8.00 -10.33
C ALA A 279 3.56 -7.54 -9.17
N ILE A 280 3.81 -8.02 -7.95
CA ILE A 280 3.10 -7.54 -6.77
C ILE A 280 3.60 -6.15 -6.38
N ASP A 281 4.91 -6.00 -6.19
CA ASP A 281 5.53 -4.74 -5.82
C ASP A 281 6.95 -4.61 -6.38
N PRO A 282 7.19 -3.68 -7.32
CA PRO A 282 8.51 -3.53 -7.92
C PRO A 282 9.58 -3.08 -6.91
N ARG A 283 9.19 -2.50 -5.77
CA ARG A 283 10.13 -2.09 -4.71
C ARG A 283 10.85 -3.27 -4.05
N VAL A 284 10.35 -4.50 -4.23
CA VAL A 284 11.06 -5.73 -3.83
C VAL A 284 12.43 -5.83 -4.51
N GLY A 285 12.60 -5.22 -5.69
CA GLY A 285 13.88 -5.09 -6.40
C GLY A 285 15.04 -4.58 -5.54
N LEU A 286 14.76 -3.77 -4.51
CA LEU A 286 15.77 -3.25 -3.58
C LEU A 286 16.48 -4.34 -2.76
N PHE A 287 15.90 -5.54 -2.65
CA PHE A 287 16.42 -6.65 -1.87
C PHE A 287 16.82 -7.85 -2.73
N LEU A 288 16.92 -7.62 -4.04
CA LEU A 288 17.25 -8.64 -5.04
C LEU A 288 18.66 -8.40 -5.59
N PRO A 289 19.39 -9.47 -5.98
CA PRO A 289 19.03 -10.88 -5.84
C PRO A 289 19.02 -11.35 -4.37
N CYS A 290 18.45 -12.53 -4.11
CA CYS A 290 18.47 -13.16 -2.80
C CYS A 290 19.92 -13.36 -2.32
N ARG A 291 20.13 -13.30 -1.01
CA ARG A 291 21.47 -13.40 -0.42
C ARG A 291 21.48 -14.16 0.90
N VAL A 292 22.51 -14.97 1.09
CA VAL A 292 22.93 -15.53 2.39
C VAL A 292 24.35 -15.05 2.64
N THR A 293 24.64 -14.65 3.88
CA THR A 293 25.99 -14.25 4.32
C THR A 293 26.51 -15.28 5.31
N VAL A 294 27.72 -15.78 5.08
CA VAL A 294 28.42 -16.71 5.97
C VAL A 294 29.61 -15.97 6.58
N VAL A 295 29.69 -15.95 7.91
CA VAL A 295 30.73 -15.24 8.66
C VAL A 295 31.40 -16.18 9.65
N ALA A 296 32.72 -16.25 9.62
CA ALA A 296 33.53 -16.89 10.65
C ALA A 296 34.01 -15.87 11.68
N ASP A 297 33.77 -16.16 12.96
CA ASP A 297 34.19 -15.36 14.11
C ASP A 297 34.82 -16.29 15.17
N GLY A 298 36.15 -16.36 15.19
CA GLY A 298 36.88 -17.41 15.90
C GLY A 298 36.55 -18.78 15.31
N ASP A 299 36.19 -19.74 16.18
CA ASP A 299 35.80 -21.10 15.80
C ASP A 299 34.33 -21.21 15.38
N ARG A 300 33.55 -20.12 15.48
CA ARG A 300 32.11 -20.14 15.19
C ARG A 300 31.84 -19.66 13.77
N VAL A 301 31.04 -20.41 13.03
CA VAL A 301 30.57 -20.05 11.69
C VAL A 301 29.08 -19.77 11.74
N ARG A 302 28.66 -18.57 11.31
CA ARG A 302 27.26 -18.15 11.27
C ARG A 302 26.78 -17.99 9.85
N VAL A 303 25.58 -18.47 9.57
CA VAL A 303 24.88 -18.33 8.29
C VAL A 303 23.67 -17.42 8.54
N MET A 304 23.55 -16.33 7.78
CA MET A 304 22.59 -15.26 8.04
C MET A 304 21.88 -14.80 6.76
N ALA A 305 20.59 -14.51 6.87
CA ALA A 305 19.80 -13.89 5.81
C ALA A 305 18.83 -12.85 6.38
N VAL A 306 18.43 -11.87 5.56
CA VAL A 306 17.33 -10.95 5.93
C VAL A 306 16.04 -11.75 5.97
N ASN A 307 15.24 -11.61 7.04
CA ASN A 307 13.94 -12.27 7.13
C ASN A 307 12.92 -11.59 6.19
N PRO A 308 12.43 -12.26 5.14
CA PRO A 308 11.46 -11.65 4.23
C PRO A 308 10.13 -11.30 4.90
N LYS A 309 9.72 -11.98 5.99
CA LYS A 309 8.52 -11.61 6.77
C LYS A 309 8.69 -10.26 7.46
N ARG A 310 9.90 -9.92 7.91
CA ARG A 310 10.18 -8.58 8.45
C ARG A 310 10.17 -7.54 7.34
N LEU A 311 10.67 -7.91 6.17
CA LEU A 311 10.76 -7.05 5.01
C LEU A 311 9.38 -6.64 4.46
N SER A 312 8.40 -7.55 4.48
CA SER A 312 7.06 -7.29 3.92
C SER A 312 6.39 -6.05 4.53
N VAL A 313 6.63 -5.79 5.82
CA VAL A 313 6.11 -4.63 6.54
C VAL A 313 6.56 -3.30 5.93
N LEU A 314 7.78 -3.23 5.38
CA LEU A 314 8.33 -2.00 4.78
C LEU A 314 7.57 -1.58 3.51
N PHE A 315 6.93 -2.52 2.82
CA PHE A 315 6.19 -2.25 1.61
C PHE A 315 4.74 -1.84 1.89
N ASN A 316 4.24 -2.06 3.12
CA ASN A 316 2.84 -1.86 3.47
C ASN A 316 1.90 -2.53 2.46
N ASN A 317 2.21 -3.75 1.99
CA ASN A 317 1.47 -4.44 0.94
C ASN A 317 1.16 -5.88 1.32
N ALA A 318 -0.07 -6.11 1.79
CA ALA A 318 -0.51 -7.41 2.28
C ALA A 318 -0.52 -8.51 1.20
N GLU A 319 -0.60 -8.14 -0.08
CA GLU A 319 -0.49 -9.12 -1.17
C GLU A 319 0.91 -9.74 -1.25
N LEU A 320 1.93 -9.04 -0.74
CA LEU A 320 3.31 -9.51 -0.70
C LEU A 320 3.57 -10.43 0.51
N ASP A 321 2.78 -10.33 1.59
CA ASP A 321 3.00 -11.08 2.82
C ASP A 321 3.07 -12.60 2.59
N ALA A 322 2.22 -13.13 1.70
CA ALA A 322 2.24 -14.54 1.36
C ALA A 322 3.54 -14.95 0.63
N ALA A 323 4.02 -14.13 -0.31
CA ALA A 323 5.27 -14.39 -1.01
C ALA A 323 6.47 -14.30 -0.06
N CYS A 324 6.49 -13.29 0.82
CA CYS A 324 7.49 -13.13 1.87
C CYS A 324 7.46 -14.29 2.88
N ALA A 325 6.29 -14.77 3.28
CA ALA A 325 6.16 -15.92 4.17
C ALA A 325 6.76 -17.18 3.53
N ARG A 326 6.42 -17.48 2.27
CA ARG A 326 7.03 -18.60 1.53
C ARG A 326 8.54 -18.48 1.45
N MET A 327 9.05 -17.30 1.09
CA MET A 327 10.50 -17.09 0.96
C MET A 327 11.23 -17.22 2.30
N ALA A 328 10.61 -16.83 3.42
CA ALA A 328 11.18 -17.01 4.75
C ALA A 328 11.35 -18.50 5.10
N GLU A 329 10.37 -19.35 4.77
CA GLU A 329 10.50 -20.80 4.97
C GLU A 329 11.59 -21.41 4.08
N ILE A 330 11.71 -20.94 2.83
CA ILE A 330 12.81 -21.36 1.93
C ILE A 330 14.17 -20.98 2.52
N TYR A 331 14.33 -19.75 3.03
CA TYR A 331 15.58 -19.34 3.69
C TYR A 331 15.87 -20.20 4.92
N ARG A 332 14.87 -20.51 5.76
CA ARG A 332 15.07 -21.41 6.91
C ARG A 332 15.56 -22.78 6.47
N ALA A 333 14.93 -23.37 5.45
CA ALA A 333 15.36 -24.66 4.91
C ALA A 333 16.81 -24.60 4.38
N ILE A 334 17.19 -23.54 3.65
CA ILE A 334 18.58 -23.35 3.18
C ILE A 334 19.55 -23.26 4.35
N LEU A 335 19.23 -22.46 5.37
CA LEU A 335 20.08 -22.29 6.55
C LEU A 335 20.22 -23.60 7.32
N GLU A 336 19.11 -24.28 7.61
CA GLU A 336 19.09 -25.57 8.31
C GLU A 336 19.93 -26.61 7.57
N GLU A 337 19.68 -26.84 6.27
CA GLU A 337 20.43 -27.80 5.46
C GLU A 337 21.92 -27.46 5.37
N ALA A 338 22.28 -26.18 5.30
CA ALA A 338 23.67 -25.76 5.14
C ALA A 338 24.49 -25.74 6.43
N THR A 339 23.83 -25.81 7.59
CA THR A 339 24.49 -25.75 8.91
C THR A 339 24.74 -27.09 9.58
N LEU A 340 24.14 -28.15 9.03
CA LEU A 340 24.35 -29.53 9.47
C LEU A 340 25.63 -30.15 8.90
#